data_AF-A0A5C8NXA0-F1
#
_entry.id   AF-A0A5C8NXA0-F1
#
_cell.length_a   1.000
_cell.length_b   1.000
_cell.length_c   1.000
_cell.angle_alpha   90.00
_cell.angle_beta   90.00
_cell.angle_gamma   90.00
#
_symmetry.space_group_name_H-M   'P 1'
#
loop_
_entity.id
_entity.type
_entity.pdbx_description
1 polymer ?
#
loop_
_entity_poly.entity_id
_entity_poly.type
_entity_poly.pdbx_seq_one_letter_code
_entity_poly.pdbx_strand_id
1 'polypeptide(L)' 'MGLYDYNFCHNLLYGGWDSGIINNLQDACREIQQNFEQMDLENASVEEEMREIVNEMITELNRLINDIQSTHFR' A
#
# COMPACT_ATOMS: atom_id res chain seq x y z
N MET A 1 22.13 17.24 -17.43
CA MET A 1 21.50 16.79 -16.17
C MET A 1 20.00 16.89 -16.36
N GLY A 2 19.25 15.83 -16.06
CA GLY A 2 17.78 15.91 -16.07
C GLY A 2 17.05 14.64 -16.47
N LEU A 3 17.66 13.45 -16.39
CA LEU A 3 16.89 12.21 -16.52
C LEU A 3 16.07 11.89 -15.26
N TYR A 4 16.38 12.55 -14.15
CA TYR A 4 15.76 12.37 -12.83
C TYR A 4 15.39 13.74 -12.25
N ASP A 5 14.60 14.51 -12.98
CA ASP A 5 14.07 15.77 -12.46
C ASP A 5 12.91 15.52 -11.46
N TYR A 6 12.47 16.58 -10.79
CA TYR A 6 11.36 16.50 -9.84
C TYR A 6 10.11 15.84 -10.44
N ASN A 7 9.75 16.17 -11.69
CA ASN A 7 8.54 15.66 -12.33
C ASN A 7 8.67 14.16 -12.63
N PHE A 8 9.84 13.70 -13.07
CA PHE A 8 10.12 12.28 -13.26
C PHE A 8 9.96 11.50 -11.95
N CYS A 9 10.61 11.95 -10.87
CA CYS A 9 10.53 11.29 -9.57
C CYS A 9 9.11 11.35 -8.99
N HIS A 10 8.41 12.48 -9.13
CA HIS A 10 7.03 12.62 -8.69
C HIS A 10 6.09 11.68 -9.45
N ASN A 11 6.22 11.57 -10.77
CA ASN A 11 5.40 10.67 -11.58
C ASN A 11 5.71 9.20 -11.33
N LEU A 12 6.94 8.83 -10.98
CA LEU A 12 7.26 7.46 -10.57
C LEU A 12 6.58 7.07 -9.25
N LEU A 13 6.47 8.02 -8.31
CA LEU A 13 5.87 7.78 -7.00
C LEU A 13 4.33 7.88 -7.03
N TYR A 14 3.81 8.90 -7.72
CA TYR A 14 2.41 9.32 -7.68
C TYR A 14 1.73 9.36 -9.05
N GLY A 15 2.36 8.81 -10.09
CA GLY A 15 1.75 8.65 -11.41
C GLY A 15 0.38 7.97 -11.30
N GLY A 16 -0.50 8.22 -12.28
CA GLY A 16 -1.92 7.83 -12.25
C GLY A 16 -2.20 6.34 -11.96
N TRP A 17 -3.43 5.91 -12.22
CA TRP A 17 -4.07 4.72 -11.62
C TRP A 17 -3.27 3.40 -11.52
N ASP A 18 -2.21 3.20 -12.30
CA ASP A 18 -1.30 2.03 -12.21
C ASP A 18 0.21 2.36 -12.24
N SER A 19 0.60 3.64 -12.38
CA SER A 19 1.99 4.01 -12.65
C SER A 19 2.75 4.58 -11.46
N GLY A 20 2.05 4.95 -10.39
CA GLY A 20 2.65 5.45 -9.16
C GLY A 20 2.88 4.34 -8.15
N ILE A 21 4.13 4.14 -7.71
CA ILE A 21 4.48 3.13 -6.70
C ILE A 21 3.64 3.30 -5.42
N ILE A 22 3.46 4.54 -4.94
CA ILE A 22 2.68 4.81 -3.73
C ILE A 22 1.20 4.54 -3.96
N ASN A 23 0.67 4.91 -5.13
CA ASN A 23 -0.73 4.68 -5.47
C ASN A 23 -1.04 3.16 -5.50
N ASN A 24 -0.17 2.37 -6.15
CA ASN A 24 -0.33 0.92 -6.23
C ASN A 24 -0.25 0.25 -4.83
N LEU A 25 0.63 0.74 -3.95
CA LEU A 25 0.70 0.24 -2.57
C LEU A 25 -0.57 0.60 -1.76
N GLN A 26 -1.13 1.79 -1.97
CA GLN A 26 -2.39 2.19 -1.35
C GLN A 26 -3.61 1.43 -1.90
N ASP A 27 -3.59 1.08 -3.18
CA ASP A 27 -4.59 0.21 -3.79
C ASP A 27 -4.49 -1.21 -3.21
N ALA A 28 -3.28 -1.77 -3.08
CA ALA A 28 -3.06 -3.06 -2.44
C ALA A 28 -3.61 -3.10 -0.99
N CYS A 29 -3.37 -2.07 -0.17
CA CYS A 29 -3.98 -1.97 1.16
C CYS A 29 -5.51 -2.04 1.11
N ARG A 30 -6.13 -1.32 0.17
CA ARG A 30 -7.59 -1.30 -0.01
C ARG A 30 -8.13 -2.64 -0.48
N GLU A 31 -7.46 -3.28 -1.42
CA GLU A 31 -7.85 -4.60 -1.94
C GLU A 31 -7.75 -5.69 -0.87
N ILE A 32 -6.68 -5.69 -0.06
CA ILE A 32 -6.53 -6.62 1.07
C ILE A 32 -7.70 -6.47 2.05
N GLN A 33 -8.03 -5.23 2.43
CA GLN A 33 -9.13 -4.93 3.33
C GLN A 33 -10.48 -5.35 2.75
N GLN A 34 -10.74 -5.04 1.48
CA GLN A 34 -11.97 -5.42 0.78
C GLN A 34 -12.11 -6.94 0.66
N ASN A 35 -11.03 -7.64 0.37
CA ASN A 35 -11.03 -9.10 0.28
C ASN A 35 -11.40 -9.71 1.65
N PHE A 36 -10.81 -9.22 2.73
CA PHE A 36 -11.17 -9.67 4.09
C PHE A 36 -12.64 -9.41 4.43
N GLU A 37 -13.17 -8.22 4.12
CA GLU A 37 -14.58 -7.87 4.35
C GLU A 37 -15.57 -8.73 3.55
N GLN A 38 -15.12 -9.27 2.41
CA GLN A 38 -15.91 -10.17 1.55
C GLN A 38 -15.75 -11.64 1.92
N MET A 39 -14.83 -11.99 2.83
CA MET A 39 -14.67 -13.37 3.29
C MET A 39 -15.84 -13.75 4.21
N ASP A 40 -16.56 -14.79 3.82
CA ASP A 40 -17.62 -15.38 4.64
C ASP A 40 -16.99 -16.29 5.71
N LEU A 41 -16.61 -15.70 6.85
CA LEU A 41 -16.00 -16.41 7.97
C LEU A 41 -17.05 -16.76 9.01
N GLU A 42 -17.49 -18.02 9.00
CA GLU A 42 -18.52 -18.52 9.93
C GLU A 42 -18.00 -18.76 11.37
N ASN A 43 -16.67 -18.70 11.58
CA ASN A 43 -16.03 -18.97 12.86
C ASN A 43 -15.31 -17.72 13.39
N ALA A 44 -15.80 -17.19 14.52
CA ALA A 44 -15.25 -15.98 15.15
C ALA A 44 -13.76 -16.08 15.53
N SER A 45 -13.26 -17.27 15.88
CA SER A 45 -11.83 -17.45 16.17
C SER A 45 -10.97 -17.33 14.91
N VAL A 46 -11.47 -17.81 13.78
CA VAL A 46 -10.79 -17.73 12.48
C VAL A 46 -10.87 -16.30 11.94
N GLU A 47 -12.00 -15.62 12.17
CA GLU A 47 -12.16 -14.21 11.83
C GLU A 47 -11.14 -13.33 12.55
N GLU A 48 -10.93 -13.54 13.86
CA GLU A 48 -9.97 -12.75 14.62
C GLU A 48 -8.52 -13.01 14.18
N GLU A 49 -8.14 -14.27 13.98
CA GLU A 49 -6.79 -14.61 13.48
C GLU A 49 -6.54 -13.99 12.09
N MET A 50 -7.53 -14.05 11.20
CA MET A 50 -7.43 -13.43 9.89
C MET A 50 -7.37 -11.90 9.96
N ARG A 51 -8.12 -11.29 10.88
CA ARG A 51 -8.06 -9.85 11.14
C ARG A 51 -6.68 -9.42 11.59
N GLU A 52 -6.04 -10.18 12.48
CA GLU A 52 -4.67 -9.91 12.92
C GLU A 52 -3.67 -9.97 11.75
N ILE A 53 -3.75 -11.01 10.93
CA ILE A 53 -2.89 -11.18 9.74
C ILE A 53 -3.09 -10.01 8.75
N VAL A 54 -4.35 -9.66 8.45
CA VAL A 54 -4.69 -8.57 7.53
C VAL A 54 -4.18 -7.23 8.07
N ASN A 55 -4.33 -6.97 9.36
CA ASN A 55 -3.81 -5.77 9.99
C ASN A 55 -2.28 -5.69 9.94
N GLU A 56 -1.58 -6.81 10.11
CA GLU A 56 -0.12 -6.87 9.98
C GLU A 56 0.31 -6.55 8.55
N MET A 57 -0.32 -7.17 7.55
CA MET A 57 -0.04 -6.90 6.13
C MET A 57 -0.23 -5.42 5.76
N ILE A 58 -1.34 -4.82 6.18
CA ILE A 58 -1.62 -3.39 5.96
C ILE A 58 -0.59 -2.51 6.70
N THR A 59 -0.18 -2.91 7.90
CA THR A 59 0.83 -2.17 8.68
C THR A 59 2.18 -2.16 7.98
N GLU A 60 2.62 -3.30 7.43
CA GLU A 60 3.88 -3.39 6.68
C GLU A 60 3.86 -2.53 5.41
N LEU A 61 2.78 -2.56 4.65
CA LEU A 61 2.61 -1.72 3.47
C LEU A 61 2.64 -0.22 3.82
N ASN A 62 1.97 0.18 4.91
CA ASN A 62 2.00 1.55 5.39
C ASN A 62 3.41 1.99 5.84
N ARG A 63 4.19 1.11 6.46
CA ARG A 63 5.60 1.39 6.79
C ARG A 63 6.42 1.64 5.53
N LEU A 64 6.29 0.78 4.52
CA LEU A 64 6.97 0.94 3.25
C LEU A 64 6.61 2.25 2.54
N ILE A 65 5.32 2.61 2.52
CA ILE A 65 4.87 3.90 1.97
C ILE A 65 5.55 5.07 2.69
N ASN A 66 5.57 5.05 4.02
CA ASN A 66 6.21 6.10 4.82
C ASN A 66 7.71 6.19 4.55
N ASP A 67 8.40 5.06 4.43
CA ASP A 67 9.84 5.02 4.13
C ASP A 67 10.14 5.65 2.76
N ILE A 68 9.34 5.32 1.74
CA ILE A 68 9.45 5.92 0.40
C ILE A 68 9.19 7.43 0.47
N GLN A 69 8.14 7.87 1.16
CA GLN A 69 7.80 9.29 1.27
C GLN A 69 8.82 10.11 2.09
N SER A 70 9.50 9.48 3.04
CA SER A 70 10.55 10.11 3.84
C SER A 70 11.86 10.34 3.06
N THR A 71 11.99 9.71 1.89
CA THR A 71 13.15 9.87 1.03
C THR A 71 13.07 11.19 0.27
N HIS A 72 13.83 12.18 0.72
CA HIS A 72 13.99 13.45 0.01
C HIS A 72 15.19 13.38 -0.94
N PHE A 73 14.93 13.44 -2.25
CA PHE A 73 15.99 13.68 -3.23
C PHE A 73 16.55 15.09 -3.01
N ARG A 74 17.87 15.19 -2.83
CA ARG A 74 18.59 16.49 -2.77
C ARG A 74 18.55 17.20 -4.11
#